data_AF-A0A9X3PI74-F1
#
_entry.id   AF-A0A9X3PI74-F1
#
_cell.length_a   1.000
_cell.length_b   1.000
_cell.length_c   1.000
_cell.angle_alpha   90.00
_cell.angle_beta   90.00
_cell.angle_gamma   90.00
#
_symmetry.space_group_name_H-M   'P 1'
#
loop_
_entity.id
_entity.type
_entity.pdbx_description
1 polymer ?
#
loop_
_entity_poly.entity_id
_entity_poly.type
_entity_poly.pdbx_seq_one_letter_code
_entity_poly.pdbx_strand_id
1 'polypeptide(L)'
;MKTSTKKKPQVKRALMMRKPPSKASARGRSKLNRRVATGAAVAGAVGIAAAGIAIAASRTERPIPKLPAPGATIEMDLISKGIELVFVGHKVNTGPLKGNITFEVSANTGDPTSVQTKVSEFFLTSPAKQGGITIAIEPSKRDDGDQSVLRHHRTQSPTFEHTLNLPLKITVRYPEVLGLPADTEEPLSLSVRTPAVLVGKLAGFPDKGARYRLKETIALALPGQPNTDVATIEKFPVKVEGL
;
A
#
# COMPACT_ATOMS: atom_id res chain seq x y z
N MET A 1 37.59 58.34 -23.05
CA MET A 1 36.45 58.28 -22.12
C MET A 1 36.68 57.12 -21.15
N LYS A 2 36.52 57.39 -19.85
CA LYS A 2 37.06 56.59 -18.74
C LYS A 2 36.25 55.31 -18.48
N THR A 3 36.97 54.20 -18.31
CA THR A 3 36.47 52.87 -17.94
C THR A 3 36.04 52.85 -16.46
N SER A 4 34.82 52.38 -16.20
CA SER A 4 34.24 52.26 -14.86
C SER A 4 34.22 50.80 -14.41
N THR A 5 35.22 50.41 -13.64
CA THR A 5 35.33 49.11 -12.96
C THR A 5 34.51 49.10 -11.68
N LYS A 6 33.38 48.35 -11.70
CA LYS A 6 32.49 48.18 -10.55
C LYS A 6 33.02 47.06 -9.64
N LYS A 7 33.44 47.46 -8.44
CA LYS A 7 34.03 46.63 -7.37
C LYS A 7 32.95 45.77 -6.70
N LYS A 8 33.14 44.44 -6.66
CA LYS A 8 32.25 43.49 -5.93
C LYS A 8 32.45 43.61 -4.41
N PRO A 9 31.39 43.58 -3.59
CA PRO A 9 31.54 43.46 -2.14
C PRO A 9 31.83 42.01 -1.73
N GLN A 10 32.90 41.82 -0.95
CA GLN A 10 33.19 40.56 -0.28
C GLN A 10 32.30 40.42 0.97
N VAL A 11 31.49 39.37 1.02
CA VAL A 11 30.76 38.97 2.23
C VAL A 11 31.62 37.97 3.00
N LYS A 12 32.25 38.42 4.08
CA LYS A 12 32.89 37.55 5.07
C LYS A 12 31.80 36.77 5.82
N ARG A 13 31.63 35.47 5.53
CA ARG A 13 30.82 34.57 6.37
C ARG A 13 31.69 34.05 7.52
N ALA A 14 31.27 34.41 8.74
CA ALA A 14 31.86 33.94 9.98
C ALA A 14 31.61 32.43 10.14
N LEU A 15 32.69 31.68 10.31
CA LEU A 15 32.72 30.27 10.65
C LEU A 15 32.38 30.11 12.15
N MET A 16 31.11 29.95 12.49
CA MET A 16 30.72 29.57 13.86
C MET A 16 30.82 28.05 14.02
N MET A 17 31.91 27.60 14.63
CA MET A 17 32.04 26.27 15.20
C MET A 17 30.99 26.07 16.29
N ARG A 18 30.03 25.17 16.07
CA ARG A 18 29.21 24.58 17.13
C ARG A 18 29.80 23.22 17.52
N LYS A 19 30.28 23.14 18.77
CA LYS A 19 30.69 21.90 19.44
C LYS A 19 29.53 20.90 19.50
N PRO A 20 29.78 19.59 19.37
CA PRO A 20 28.78 18.56 19.60
C PRO A 20 28.65 18.25 21.10
N PRO A 21 27.44 18.14 21.67
CA PRO A 21 27.26 17.40 22.91
C PRO A 21 27.08 15.92 22.62
N SER A 22 28.09 15.15 23.03
CA SER A 22 27.98 13.74 23.34
C SER A 22 26.85 13.47 24.35
N LYS A 23 26.13 12.37 24.18
CA LYS A 23 25.92 11.38 25.26
C LYS A 23 25.22 10.13 24.74
N ALA A 24 25.90 9.01 24.97
CA ALA A 24 25.39 7.67 24.86
C ALA A 24 24.13 7.49 25.73
N SER A 25 23.16 6.74 25.22
CA SER A 25 22.08 6.19 26.04
C SER A 25 21.92 4.70 25.73
N ALA A 26 21.74 3.98 26.82
CA ALA A 26 22.00 2.57 27.03
C ALA A 26 21.13 1.62 26.21
N ARG A 27 21.79 0.52 25.82
CA ARG A 27 21.17 -0.73 25.35
C ARG A 27 20.31 -1.32 26.47
N GLY A 28 18.99 -1.24 26.32
CA GLY A 28 18.04 -2.06 27.07
C GLY A 28 17.86 -3.42 26.40
N ARG A 29 18.65 -4.41 26.79
CA ARG A 29 18.42 -5.82 26.45
C ARG A 29 17.34 -6.38 27.38
N SER A 30 16.08 -6.38 26.95
CA SER A 30 15.03 -7.14 27.63
C SER A 30 15.19 -8.63 27.28
N LYS A 31 15.68 -9.39 28.25
CA LYS A 31 15.58 -10.84 28.29
C LYS A 31 14.14 -11.18 28.64
N LEU A 32 13.42 -11.88 27.76
CA LEU A 32 12.14 -12.50 28.11
C LEU A 32 12.16 -13.99 27.79
N ASN A 33 12.56 -14.73 28.81
CA ASN A 33 12.10 -16.04 29.26
C ASN A 33 11.48 -16.98 28.20
N ARG A 34 12.34 -17.82 27.64
CA ARG A 34 12.01 -19.08 26.98
C ARG A 34 11.51 -20.06 28.06
N ARG A 35 10.19 -20.24 28.20
CA ARG A 35 9.63 -21.38 28.95
C ARG A 35 9.71 -22.61 28.07
N VAL A 36 10.70 -23.46 28.35
CA VAL A 36 10.80 -24.82 27.85
C VAL A 36 9.80 -25.65 28.65
N ALA A 37 8.72 -26.08 28.01
CA ALA A 37 7.83 -27.09 28.56
C ALA A 37 8.44 -28.46 28.24
N THR A 38 9.27 -28.95 29.17
CA THR A 38 9.71 -30.34 29.24
C THR A 38 8.55 -31.14 29.80
N GLY A 39 7.71 -31.70 28.92
CA GLY A 39 6.63 -32.62 29.28
C GLY A 39 7.06 -34.05 28.99
N ALA A 40 7.07 -34.88 30.03
CA ALA A 40 7.64 -36.22 30.09
C ALA A 40 7.07 -37.22 29.07
N ALA A 41 7.96 -38.01 28.47
CA ALA A 41 7.63 -39.28 27.83
C ALA A 41 7.35 -40.32 28.92
N VAL A 42 6.12 -40.81 28.99
CA VAL A 42 5.76 -42.00 29.77
C VAL A 42 5.86 -43.20 28.83
N ALA A 43 6.94 -43.96 28.97
CA ALA A 43 7.07 -45.28 28.36
C ALA A 43 6.25 -46.27 29.20
N GLY A 44 5.05 -46.59 28.74
CA GLY A 44 4.21 -47.67 29.25
C GLY A 44 3.90 -48.63 28.11
N ALA A 45 4.68 -49.71 28.01
CA ALA A 45 4.43 -50.81 27.09
C ALA A 45 3.50 -51.83 27.77
N VAL A 46 2.26 -51.94 27.29
CA VAL A 46 1.44 -53.16 27.38
C VAL A 46 0.56 -53.19 26.13
N GLY A 47 0.69 -54.26 25.34
CA GLY A 47 -0.04 -54.44 24.09
C GLY A 47 -1.51 -54.83 24.29
N ILE A 48 -2.31 -54.59 23.26
CA ILE A 48 -3.27 -55.52 22.61
C ILE A 48 -4.08 -54.71 21.58
N ALA A 49 -4.34 -55.37 20.45
CA ALA A 49 -5.24 -55.02 19.36
C ALA A 49 -4.80 -53.88 18.42
N ALA A 50 -4.25 -54.32 17.27
CA ALA A 50 -4.27 -53.59 16.01
C ALA A 50 -5.73 -53.36 15.55
N ALA A 51 -6.44 -52.47 16.22
CA ALA A 51 -7.63 -51.84 15.67
C ALA A 51 -7.14 -50.67 14.82
N GLY A 52 -7.02 -50.90 13.51
CA GLY A 52 -6.80 -49.86 12.52
C GLY A 52 -7.96 -48.87 12.55
N ILE A 53 -7.91 -47.88 13.45
CA ILE A 53 -8.72 -46.68 13.33
C ILE A 53 -8.14 -45.94 12.15
N ALA A 54 -8.63 -46.27 10.96
CA ALA A 54 -8.57 -45.37 9.84
C ALA A 54 -9.26 -44.08 10.31
N ILE A 55 -8.46 -43.11 10.73
CA ILE A 55 -8.92 -41.73 10.89
C ILE A 55 -9.27 -41.32 9.46
N ALA A 56 -10.52 -41.58 9.06
CA ALA A 56 -11.12 -41.01 7.89
C ALA A 56 -11.04 -39.50 8.14
N ALA A 57 -9.99 -38.87 7.62
CA ALA A 57 -9.85 -37.44 7.60
C ALA A 57 -11.03 -36.95 6.77
N SER A 58 -12.13 -36.60 7.43
CA SER A 58 -13.28 -35.97 6.84
C SER A 58 -12.78 -34.67 6.24
N ARG A 59 -12.46 -34.73 4.95
CA ARG A 59 -12.07 -33.60 4.12
C ARG A 59 -13.30 -32.71 4.10
N THR A 60 -13.33 -31.75 5.00
CA THR A 60 -14.36 -30.72 5.04
C THR A 60 -14.27 -30.03 3.69
N GLU A 61 -15.24 -30.31 2.80
CA GLU A 61 -15.38 -29.59 1.55
C GLU A 61 -15.50 -28.13 1.92
N ARG A 62 -14.45 -27.36 1.59
CA ARG A 62 -14.47 -25.94 1.84
C ARG A 62 -15.46 -25.35 0.85
N PRO A 63 -16.50 -24.63 1.30
CA PRO A 63 -17.46 -24.01 0.40
C PRO A 63 -16.69 -23.15 -0.60
N ILE A 64 -16.98 -23.34 -1.88
CA ILE A 64 -16.41 -22.51 -2.95
C ILE A 64 -17.04 -21.13 -2.80
N PRO A 65 -16.25 -20.07 -2.58
CA PRO A 65 -16.78 -18.74 -2.43
C PRO A 65 -17.41 -18.32 -3.75
N LYS A 66 -18.61 -17.75 -3.68
CA LYS A 66 -19.37 -17.34 -4.87
C LYS A 66 -18.89 -15.97 -5.34
N LEU A 67 -18.78 -15.78 -6.65
CA LEU A 67 -18.56 -14.45 -7.22
C LEU A 67 -19.73 -13.52 -6.88
N PRO A 68 -19.48 -12.22 -6.65
CA PRO A 68 -20.56 -11.26 -6.46
C PRO A 68 -21.43 -11.18 -7.72
N ALA A 69 -22.73 -10.93 -7.54
CA ALA A 69 -23.64 -10.81 -8.66
C ALA A 69 -23.33 -9.55 -9.49
N PRO A 70 -23.35 -9.63 -10.83
CA PRO A 70 -23.34 -8.44 -11.67
C PRO A 70 -24.44 -7.45 -11.27
N GLY A 71 -24.12 -6.16 -11.25
CA GLY A 71 -24.99 -5.09 -10.77
C GLY A 71 -24.86 -4.79 -9.27
N ALA A 72 -24.07 -5.57 -8.51
CA ALA A 72 -23.83 -5.27 -7.10
C ALA A 72 -22.93 -4.05 -6.92
N THR A 73 -23.28 -3.20 -5.95
CA THR A 73 -22.41 -2.14 -5.42
C THR A 73 -21.86 -2.56 -4.07
N ILE A 74 -20.55 -2.53 -3.90
CA ILE A 74 -19.86 -3.02 -2.70
C ILE A 74 -18.94 -1.93 -2.18
N GLU A 75 -19.23 -1.45 -0.98
CA GLU A 75 -18.43 -0.47 -0.25
C GLU A 75 -17.50 -1.19 0.74
N MET A 76 -16.26 -0.69 0.85
CA MET A 76 -15.26 -1.26 1.74
C MET A 76 -14.35 -0.19 2.33
N ASP A 77 -13.96 -0.38 3.59
CA ASP A 77 -12.99 0.47 4.26
C ASP A 77 -11.56 0.09 3.87
N LEU A 78 -10.71 1.08 3.64
CA LEU A 78 -9.32 0.90 3.30
C LEU A 78 -8.40 1.43 4.39
N ILE A 79 -7.38 0.62 4.72
CA ILE A 79 -6.27 1.04 5.59
C ILE A 79 -4.95 0.71 4.91
N SER A 80 -4.06 1.69 4.83
CA SER A 80 -2.68 1.50 4.43
C SER A 80 -1.74 1.81 5.59
N LYS A 81 -0.61 1.10 5.65
CA LYS A 81 0.50 1.48 6.54
C LYS A 81 1.28 2.69 6.03
N GLY A 82 0.95 3.19 4.86
CA GLY A 82 1.64 4.25 4.15
C GLY A 82 2.20 3.75 2.82
N ILE A 83 2.64 4.72 2.01
CA ILE A 83 3.23 4.53 0.70
C ILE A 83 4.73 4.78 0.80
N GLU A 84 5.52 4.02 0.05
CA GLU A 84 6.94 4.33 -0.16
C GLU A 84 7.07 5.09 -1.47
N LEU A 85 7.32 6.40 -1.37
CA LEU A 85 7.57 7.29 -2.49
C LEU A 85 9.07 7.52 -2.65
N VAL A 86 9.56 7.64 -3.88
CA VAL A 86 10.94 8.04 -4.17
C VAL A 86 10.93 9.27 -5.06
N PHE A 87 11.50 10.36 -4.54
CA PHE A 87 11.66 11.62 -5.25
C PHE A 87 13.12 11.85 -5.57
N VAL A 88 13.51 11.83 -6.84
CA VAL A 88 14.89 12.10 -7.27
C VAL A 88 15.91 11.27 -6.44
N GLY A 89 15.60 9.99 -6.18
CA GLY A 89 16.43 9.08 -5.37
C GLY A 89 16.23 9.16 -3.84
N HIS A 90 15.46 10.10 -3.33
CA HIS A 90 15.14 10.22 -1.90
C HIS A 90 13.87 9.44 -1.55
N LYS A 91 14.01 8.43 -0.69
CA LYS A 91 12.89 7.65 -0.15
C LYS A 91 12.12 8.43 0.92
N VAL A 92 10.81 8.52 0.75
CA VAL A 92 9.85 9.15 1.64
C VAL A 92 8.76 8.14 1.96
N ASN A 93 8.65 7.76 3.23
CA ASN A 93 7.56 6.90 3.68
C ASN A 93 6.44 7.76 4.24
N THR A 94 5.23 7.52 3.75
CA THR A 94 4.06 8.22 4.26
C THR A 94 3.58 7.59 5.56
N GLY A 95 2.87 8.37 6.36
CA GLY A 95 2.13 7.84 7.50
C GLY A 95 0.99 6.89 7.07
N PRO A 96 0.31 6.27 8.05
CA PRO A 96 -0.83 5.41 7.78
C PRO A 96 -1.95 6.18 7.07
N LEU A 97 -2.59 5.55 6.09
CA LEU A 97 -3.70 6.13 5.34
C LEU A 97 -4.99 5.39 5.67
N LYS A 98 -6.11 6.11 5.67
CA LYS A 98 -7.46 5.55 5.83
C LYS A 98 -8.42 6.17 4.82
N GLY A 99 -9.44 5.43 4.45
CA GLY A 99 -10.54 5.93 3.60
C GLY A 99 -11.42 4.78 3.15
N ASN A 100 -12.12 4.93 2.04
CA ASN A 100 -12.97 3.87 1.49
C ASN A 100 -12.83 3.73 -0.04
N ILE A 101 -13.37 2.62 -0.51
CA ILE A 101 -13.51 2.30 -1.93
C ILE A 101 -14.90 1.72 -2.18
N THR A 102 -15.49 2.11 -3.30
CA THR A 102 -16.78 1.61 -3.76
C THR A 102 -16.59 0.92 -5.10
N PHE A 103 -17.04 -0.32 -5.18
CA PHE A 103 -16.98 -1.15 -6.37
C PHE A 103 -18.36 -1.31 -6.99
N GLU A 104 -18.45 -1.13 -8.29
CA GLU A 104 -19.56 -1.59 -9.12
C GLU A 104 -19.14 -2.88 -9.83
N VAL A 105 -19.93 -3.93 -9.69
CA VAL A 105 -19.64 -5.23 -10.30
C VAL A 105 -20.37 -5.36 -11.63
N SER A 106 -19.67 -5.74 -12.69
CA SER A 106 -20.25 -6.08 -13.99
C SER A 106 -19.86 -7.49 -14.43
N ALA A 107 -20.69 -8.10 -15.28
CA ALA A 107 -20.37 -9.40 -15.86
C ALA A 107 -19.16 -9.27 -16.80
N ASN A 108 -18.20 -10.19 -16.70
CA ASN A 108 -17.15 -10.28 -17.69
C ASN A 108 -17.65 -11.11 -18.88
N THR A 109 -17.94 -10.46 -20.01
CA THR A 109 -18.52 -11.11 -21.20
C THR A 109 -17.61 -12.17 -21.84
N GLY A 110 -16.31 -12.17 -21.53
CA GLY A 110 -15.34 -13.11 -22.09
C GLY A 110 -14.96 -14.30 -21.18
N ASP A 111 -15.22 -14.25 -19.88
CA ASP A 111 -14.82 -15.31 -18.94
C ASP A 111 -15.83 -15.45 -17.79
N PRO A 112 -16.65 -16.53 -17.78
CA PRO A 112 -17.66 -16.76 -16.75
C PRO A 112 -17.07 -17.09 -15.37
N THR A 113 -15.77 -17.37 -15.29
CA THR A 113 -15.06 -17.61 -14.03
C THR A 113 -14.57 -16.32 -13.37
N SER A 114 -14.98 -15.17 -13.91
CA SER A 114 -14.58 -13.84 -13.44
C SER A 114 -15.71 -12.83 -13.57
N VAL A 115 -15.58 -11.76 -12.80
CA VAL A 115 -16.39 -10.54 -12.93
C VAL A 115 -15.46 -9.35 -13.06
N GLN A 116 -15.96 -8.32 -13.72
CA GLN A 116 -15.29 -7.02 -13.78
C GLN A 116 -15.73 -6.19 -12.58
N THR A 117 -14.79 -5.46 -12.02
CA THR A 117 -15.02 -4.51 -10.95
C THR A 117 -14.61 -3.13 -11.45
N LYS A 118 -15.50 -2.15 -11.30
CA LYS A 118 -15.23 -0.74 -11.59
C LYS A 118 -15.20 0.01 -10.27
N VAL A 119 -14.19 0.86 -10.11
CA VAL A 119 -14.09 1.72 -8.94
C VAL A 119 -14.90 2.99 -9.21
N SER A 120 -16.01 3.17 -8.50
CA SER A 120 -16.84 4.37 -8.63
C SER A 120 -16.37 5.47 -7.69
N GLU A 121 -15.96 5.10 -6.47
CA GLU A 121 -15.41 6.01 -5.48
C GLU A 121 -14.15 5.42 -4.86
N PHE A 122 -13.16 6.28 -4.62
CA PHE A 122 -11.93 5.89 -3.94
C PHE A 122 -11.33 7.10 -3.25
N PHE A 123 -11.01 6.97 -1.97
CA PHE A 123 -10.12 7.92 -1.33
C PHE A 123 -9.27 7.27 -0.25
N LEU A 124 -8.07 7.80 -0.08
CA LEU A 124 -7.20 7.50 1.04
C LEU A 124 -6.56 8.79 1.53
N THR A 125 -6.65 9.04 2.83
CA THR A 125 -6.08 10.22 3.48
C THR A 125 -5.23 9.86 4.69
N SER A 126 -4.15 10.61 4.90
CA SER A 126 -3.34 10.54 6.12
C SER A 126 -3.84 11.56 7.14
N PRO A 127 -4.13 11.19 8.40
CA PRO A 127 -4.30 12.19 9.44
C PRO A 127 -2.98 12.92 9.65
N ALA A 128 -2.98 14.24 9.51
CA ALA A 128 -1.81 15.10 9.53
C ALA A 128 -1.11 15.09 10.91
N LYS A 129 -0.26 14.09 11.22
CA LYS A 129 0.53 14.07 12.47
C LYS A 129 1.92 13.41 12.40
N GLN A 130 2.42 12.98 11.24
CA GLN A 130 3.78 12.43 11.14
C GLN A 130 4.54 13.01 9.96
N GLY A 131 5.42 13.98 10.24
CA GLY A 131 6.34 14.56 9.25
C GLY A 131 5.73 15.60 8.30
N GLY A 132 4.59 16.21 8.65
CA GLY A 132 3.97 17.29 7.87
C GLY A 132 3.23 16.83 6.61
N ILE A 133 3.48 15.63 6.09
CA ILE A 133 2.96 15.21 4.79
C ILE A 133 1.51 14.72 4.90
N THR A 134 0.58 15.51 4.37
CA THR A 134 -0.80 15.06 4.08
C THR A 134 -0.85 14.53 2.67
N ILE A 135 -1.29 13.28 2.53
CA ILE A 135 -1.52 12.64 1.23
C ILE A 135 -3.00 12.37 1.06
N ALA A 136 -3.56 12.89 -0.02
CA ALA A 136 -4.87 12.53 -0.52
C ALA A 136 -4.69 11.78 -1.84
N ILE A 137 -5.37 10.65 -1.98
CA ILE A 137 -5.35 9.84 -3.19
C ILE A 137 -6.77 9.75 -3.74
N GLU A 138 -6.96 10.17 -4.97
CA GLU A 138 -8.27 10.24 -5.63
C GLU A 138 -8.23 9.53 -6.99
N PRO A 139 -9.36 9.01 -7.49
CA PRO A 139 -9.45 8.49 -8.84
C PRO A 139 -9.24 9.63 -9.83
N SER A 140 -8.33 9.46 -10.79
CA SER A 140 -8.22 10.38 -11.91
C SER A 140 -9.34 10.08 -12.92
N LYS A 141 -9.94 11.11 -13.53
CA LYS A 141 -11.04 11.00 -14.51
C LYS A 141 -10.60 10.44 -15.88
N ARG A 142 -9.72 9.44 -15.88
CA ARG A 142 -9.27 8.83 -17.12
C ARG A 142 -10.29 7.76 -17.54
N ASP A 143 -10.68 7.79 -18.82
CA ASP A 143 -11.50 6.77 -19.46
C ASP A 143 -10.61 5.62 -19.99
N ASP A 144 -9.64 5.21 -19.19
CA ASP A 144 -8.82 4.05 -19.46
C ASP A 144 -9.69 2.81 -19.26
N GLY A 145 -10.01 2.13 -20.36
CA GLY A 145 -10.82 0.90 -20.39
C GLY A 145 -10.23 -0.30 -19.64
N ASP A 146 -9.22 -0.08 -18.80
CA ASP A 146 -8.56 -1.09 -17.99
C ASP A 146 -9.38 -1.38 -16.73
N GLN A 147 -10.44 -2.18 -16.89
CA GLN A 147 -11.29 -2.59 -15.79
C GLN A 147 -10.56 -3.52 -14.81
N SER A 148 -10.92 -3.42 -13.54
CA SER A 148 -10.43 -4.35 -12.53
C SER A 148 -11.13 -5.70 -12.71
N VAL A 149 -10.46 -6.79 -12.34
CA VAL A 149 -10.94 -8.15 -12.57
C VAL A 149 -10.82 -8.97 -11.31
N LEU A 150 -11.95 -9.51 -10.86
CA LEU A 150 -12.04 -10.50 -9.79
C LEU A 150 -12.31 -11.87 -10.42
N ARG A 151 -11.40 -12.82 -10.21
CA ARG A 151 -11.49 -14.15 -10.82
C ARG A 151 -11.17 -15.25 -9.83
N HIS A 152 -11.71 -16.44 -10.08
CA HIS A 152 -11.30 -17.63 -9.34
C HIS A 152 -9.83 -17.99 -9.62
N HIS A 153 -9.07 -18.27 -8.56
CA HIS A 153 -7.71 -18.75 -8.71
C HIS A 153 -7.72 -20.24 -9.11
N ARG A 154 -7.42 -20.54 -10.37
CA ARG A 154 -7.58 -21.91 -10.94
C ARG A 154 -6.74 -22.99 -10.25
N THR A 155 -5.59 -22.64 -9.69
CA THR A 155 -4.56 -23.61 -9.26
C THR A 155 -4.51 -23.89 -7.76
N GLN A 156 -5.14 -23.07 -6.92
CA GLN A 156 -5.02 -23.16 -5.47
C GLN A 156 -6.40 -22.97 -4.85
N SER A 157 -6.71 -23.78 -3.82
CA SER A 157 -7.83 -23.73 -2.87
C SER A 157 -8.77 -22.52 -2.97
N PRO A 158 -10.09 -22.70 -2.76
CA PRO A 158 -11.17 -21.74 -3.07
C PRO A 158 -10.86 -20.28 -2.70
N THR A 159 -10.16 -19.59 -3.58
CA THR A 159 -9.68 -18.21 -3.38
C THR A 159 -9.89 -17.45 -4.66
N PHE A 160 -10.07 -16.15 -4.51
CA PHE A 160 -10.09 -15.22 -5.62
C PHE A 160 -8.73 -14.56 -5.77
N GLU A 161 -8.41 -14.23 -7.01
CA GLU A 161 -7.41 -13.23 -7.33
C GLU A 161 -8.15 -11.99 -7.81
N HIS A 162 -7.85 -10.85 -7.19
CA HIS A 162 -8.40 -9.57 -7.59
C HIS A 162 -7.26 -8.68 -8.09
N THR A 163 -7.34 -8.29 -9.36
CA THR A 163 -6.47 -7.32 -9.99
C THR A 163 -7.22 -6.00 -10.07
N LEU A 164 -6.80 -5.05 -9.25
CA LEU A 164 -7.42 -3.75 -9.07
C LEU A 164 -6.60 -2.68 -9.79
N ASN A 165 -7.15 -2.13 -10.86
CA ASN A 165 -6.56 -1.04 -11.64
C ASN A 165 -7.08 0.29 -11.10
N LEU A 166 -6.17 1.12 -10.59
CA LEU A 166 -6.51 2.41 -9.98
C LEU A 166 -5.77 3.54 -10.69
N PRO A 167 -6.48 4.40 -11.44
CA PRO A 167 -5.88 5.63 -11.90
C PRO A 167 -5.77 6.60 -10.70
N LEU A 168 -4.57 6.81 -10.17
CA LEU A 168 -4.37 7.59 -8.94
C LEU A 168 -3.88 9.01 -9.22
N LYS A 169 -4.49 9.98 -8.53
CA LYS A 169 -3.92 11.31 -8.30
C LYS A 169 -3.48 11.41 -6.86
N ILE A 170 -2.22 11.78 -6.62
CA ILE A 170 -1.63 11.93 -5.28
C ILE A 170 -1.38 13.40 -5.03
N THR A 171 -1.97 13.93 -3.97
CA THR A 171 -1.75 15.32 -3.54
C THR A 171 -0.91 15.31 -2.27
N VAL A 172 0.28 15.91 -2.31
CA VAL A 172 1.25 15.95 -1.20
C VAL A 172 1.33 17.39 -0.66
N ARG A 173 0.96 17.60 0.60
CA ARG A 173 1.18 18.87 1.31
C ARG A 173 2.47 18.82 2.14
N TYR A 174 3.12 19.97 2.33
CA TYR A 174 4.37 20.13 3.09
C TYR A 174 5.52 19.19 2.67
N PRO A 175 5.90 19.19 1.38
CA PRO A 175 7.00 18.36 0.92
C PRO A 175 8.36 19.01 1.26
N GLU A 176 8.63 19.35 2.53
CA GLU A 176 9.94 19.89 2.96
C GLU A 176 11.10 18.97 2.52
N VAL A 177 10.81 17.67 2.42
CA VAL A 177 11.71 16.63 1.90
C VAL A 177 12.15 16.84 0.44
N LEU A 178 11.45 17.69 -0.31
CA LEU A 178 11.79 18.09 -1.69
C LEU A 178 12.61 19.38 -1.75
N GLY A 179 13.02 19.92 -0.59
CA GLY A 179 13.72 21.21 -0.53
C GLY A 179 12.84 22.40 -0.93
N LEU A 180 11.53 22.20 -1.00
CA LEU A 180 10.56 23.27 -1.20
C LEU A 180 10.40 24.06 0.11
N PRO A 181 10.25 25.39 0.07
CA PRO A 181 10.05 26.20 1.28
C PRO A 181 8.88 25.67 2.12
N ALA A 182 9.02 25.63 3.45
CA ALA A 182 7.94 25.20 4.36
C ALA A 182 6.67 26.06 4.21
N ASP A 183 6.82 27.30 3.71
CA ASP A 183 5.74 28.27 3.49
C ASP A 183 5.03 28.11 2.13
N THR A 184 5.33 27.07 1.36
CA THR A 184 4.60 26.82 0.11
C THR A 184 3.21 26.27 0.47
N GLU A 185 2.21 27.15 0.51
CA GLU A 185 0.82 26.78 0.80
C GLU A 185 0.21 25.85 -0.27
N GLU A 186 0.80 25.83 -1.47
CA GLU A 186 0.26 25.08 -2.60
C GLU A 186 0.63 23.58 -2.51
N PRO A 187 -0.38 22.67 -2.54
CA PRO A 187 -0.13 21.25 -2.51
C PRO A 187 0.53 20.77 -3.82
N LEU A 188 1.55 19.91 -3.71
CA LEU A 188 2.14 19.24 -4.85
C LEU A 188 1.19 18.14 -5.35
N SER A 189 0.52 18.39 -6.47
CA SER A 189 -0.29 17.38 -7.15
C SER A 189 0.57 16.55 -8.10
N LEU A 190 0.42 15.23 -8.03
CA LEU A 190 1.08 14.27 -8.90
C LEU A 190 0.03 13.30 -9.47
N SER A 191 0.22 12.85 -10.70
CA SER A 191 -0.65 11.88 -11.35
C SER A 191 0.15 10.68 -11.84
N VAL A 192 -0.41 9.48 -11.74
CA VAL A 192 0.20 8.29 -12.33
C VAL A 192 0.17 8.37 -13.86
N ARG A 193 1.24 7.92 -14.52
CA ARG A 193 1.29 7.85 -15.99
C ARG A 193 0.47 6.67 -16.52
N THR A 194 0.53 5.55 -15.81
CA THR A 194 -0.23 4.33 -16.04
C THR A 194 -1.04 3.97 -14.79
N PRO A 195 -2.20 3.32 -14.92
CA PRO A 195 -2.99 2.88 -13.77
C PRO A 195 -2.17 2.05 -12.79
N ALA A 196 -2.39 2.28 -11.50
CA ALA A 196 -1.80 1.48 -10.46
C ALA A 196 -2.48 0.13 -10.35
N VAL A 197 -1.72 -0.92 -10.67
CA VAL A 197 -2.21 -2.29 -10.57
C VAL A 197 -1.91 -2.84 -9.18
N LEU A 198 -2.94 -3.00 -8.38
CA LEU A 198 -2.91 -3.64 -7.07
C LEU A 198 -3.43 -5.08 -7.19
N VAL A 199 -2.69 -6.06 -6.65
CA VAL A 199 -3.09 -7.46 -6.68
C VAL A 199 -3.34 -7.97 -5.27
N GLY A 200 -4.49 -8.62 -5.08
CA GLY A 200 -4.89 -9.26 -3.83
C GLY A 200 -5.29 -10.72 -4.03
N LYS A 201 -4.97 -11.57 -3.05
CA LYS A 201 -5.52 -12.92 -2.93
C LYS A 201 -6.56 -12.93 -1.82
N LEU A 202 -7.77 -13.39 -2.12
CA LEU A 202 -8.93 -13.23 -1.24
C LEU A 202 -9.57 -14.59 -0.96
N ALA A 203 -10.10 -14.77 0.25
CA ALA A 203 -10.92 -15.94 0.60
C ALA A 203 -12.39 -15.77 0.17
N GLY A 204 -12.83 -14.53 -0.09
CA GLY A 204 -14.19 -14.16 -0.49
C GLY A 204 -14.21 -12.79 -1.15
N PHE A 205 -15.40 -12.26 -1.47
CA PHE A 205 -15.54 -10.87 -1.87
C PHE A 205 -16.90 -10.33 -1.39
N PRO A 206 -16.93 -9.31 -0.50
CA PRO A 206 -15.78 -8.65 0.13
C PRO A 206 -15.02 -9.57 1.11
N ASP A 207 -13.69 -9.42 1.22
CA ASP A 207 -12.87 -10.19 2.16
C ASP A 207 -12.27 -9.28 3.23
N LYS A 208 -12.79 -9.40 4.46
CA LYS A 208 -12.33 -8.61 5.61
C LYS A 208 -10.89 -9.00 5.95
N GLY A 209 -9.97 -8.05 5.82
CA GLY A 209 -8.55 -8.27 6.09
C GLY A 209 -7.71 -8.63 4.86
N ALA A 210 -8.33 -8.71 3.68
CA ALA A 210 -7.63 -8.84 2.42
C ALA A 210 -6.50 -7.83 2.26
N ARG A 211 -5.40 -8.27 1.67
CA ARG A 211 -4.22 -7.43 1.45
C ARG A 211 -3.93 -7.32 -0.03
N TYR A 212 -3.83 -6.09 -0.48
CA TYR A 212 -3.43 -5.71 -1.82
C TYR A 212 -2.01 -5.17 -1.80
N ARG A 213 -1.27 -5.47 -2.87
CA ARG A 213 0.08 -4.98 -3.08
C ARG A 213 0.21 -4.45 -4.48
N LEU A 214 1.02 -3.42 -4.62
CA LEU A 214 1.46 -2.92 -5.91
C LEU A 214 2.15 -4.05 -6.69
N LYS A 215 1.70 -4.29 -7.92
CA LYS A 215 2.27 -5.29 -8.81
C LYS A 215 3.68 -4.87 -9.26
N GLU A 216 3.82 -3.61 -9.66
CA GLU A 216 5.02 -3.02 -10.24
C GLU A 216 5.18 -1.59 -9.73
N THR A 217 6.41 -1.06 -9.75
CA THR A 217 6.65 0.34 -9.38
C THR A 217 5.99 1.29 -10.37
N ILE A 218 5.49 2.44 -9.91
CA ILE A 218 4.72 3.36 -10.75
C ILE A 218 5.37 4.73 -10.79
N ALA A 219 5.55 5.27 -11.99
CA ALA A 219 6.00 6.64 -12.18
C ALA A 219 4.88 7.66 -11.98
N LEU A 220 5.21 8.74 -11.29
CA LEU A 220 4.37 9.89 -11.02
C LEU A 220 4.91 11.11 -11.76
N ALA A 221 4.01 11.84 -12.40
CA ALA A 221 4.32 13.05 -13.16
C ALA A 221 3.53 14.25 -12.64
N LEU A 222 4.04 15.45 -12.91
CA LEU A 222 3.33 16.70 -12.65
C LEU A 222 2.18 16.89 -13.65
N PRO A 223 1.06 17.52 -13.23
CA PRO A 223 0.04 18.02 -14.14
C PRO A 223 0.67 18.91 -15.22
N GLY A 224 0.38 18.64 -16.49
CA GLY A 224 0.96 19.37 -17.63
C GLY A 224 2.34 18.90 -18.09
N GLN A 225 3.03 18.02 -17.34
CA GLN A 225 4.29 17.41 -17.75
C GLN A 225 4.22 15.87 -17.68
N PRO A 226 3.28 15.22 -18.42
CA PRO A 226 3.05 13.78 -18.33
C PRO A 226 4.22 12.94 -18.84
N ASN A 227 5.27 13.55 -19.41
CA ASN A 227 6.45 12.87 -19.93
C ASN A 227 7.67 12.91 -19.01
N THR A 228 7.55 13.58 -17.86
CA THR A 228 8.63 13.75 -16.90
C THR A 228 8.27 13.06 -15.60
N ASP A 229 9.06 12.05 -15.23
CA ASP A 229 8.89 11.34 -13.96
C ASP A 229 9.51 12.17 -12.83
N VAL A 230 8.69 12.58 -11.88
CA VAL A 230 9.10 13.41 -10.73
C VAL A 230 9.26 12.56 -9.47
N ALA A 231 8.44 11.52 -9.36
CA ALA A 231 8.50 10.56 -8.26
C ALA A 231 8.12 9.16 -8.72
N THR A 232 8.40 8.16 -7.90
CA THR A 232 7.91 6.80 -8.09
C THR A 232 7.25 6.25 -6.82
N ILE A 233 6.21 5.45 -7.00
CA ILE A 233 5.64 4.62 -5.94
C ILE A 233 6.34 3.27 -5.99
N GLU A 234 7.14 2.95 -4.96
CA GLU A 234 7.79 1.64 -4.85
C GLU A 234 6.91 0.62 -4.14
N LYS A 235 6.20 1.05 -3.09
CA LYS A 235 5.32 0.18 -2.30
C LYS A 235 4.03 0.88 -1.97
N PHE A 236 2.93 0.16 -2.16
CA PHE A 236 1.61 0.60 -1.75
C PHE A 236 0.82 -0.57 -1.12
N PRO A 237 1.12 -0.93 0.14
CA PRO A 237 0.35 -1.94 0.85
C PRO A 237 -1.01 -1.39 1.27
N VAL A 238 -2.08 -1.99 0.76
CA VAL A 238 -3.46 -1.64 1.16
C VAL A 238 -4.10 -2.87 1.80
N LYS A 239 -4.75 -2.67 2.93
CA LYS A 239 -5.57 -3.67 3.60
C LYS A 239 -7.02 -3.22 3.50
N VAL A 240 -7.90 -4.13 3.14
CA VAL A 240 -9.33 -3.88 3.19
C VAL A 240 -9.87 -4.31 4.54
N GLU A 241 -10.66 -3.45 5.16
CA GLU A 241 -11.47 -3.76 6.32
C GLU A 241 -12.93 -3.85 5.88
N GLY A 242 -13.70 -4.71 6.55
CA GLY A 242 -15.12 -4.78 6.25
C GLY A 242 -15.85 -3.72 7.03
N LEU A 243 -16.90 -3.17 6.41
CA LEU A 243 -17.95 -2.41 7.08
C LEU A 243 -18.46 -3.14 8.34
#